data_AF-A0A8X6MMV5-F1
#
_entry.id   AF-A0A8X6MMV5-F1
#
_cell.length_a   1.000
_cell.length_b   1.000
_cell.length_c   1.000
_cell.angle_alpha   90.00
_cell.angle_beta   90.00
_cell.angle_gamma   90.00
#
_symmetry.space_group_name_H-M   'P 1'
#
loop_
_entity.id
_entity.type
_entity.pdbx_description
1 polymer ?
#
loop_
_entity_poly.entity_id
_entity_poly.type
_entity_poly.pdbx_seq_one_letter_code
_entity_poly.pdbx_strand_id
1 'polypeptide(L)'
;VLDDTRTRRRFSYNDNLPDTQIEECMGTRRLILKGGWNIIKLDLADMTRTAFGTTYVETLRVQIHANLRVRRVYFCDRLYADHELPN
;
A
#
# COMPACT_ATOMS: atom_id res chain seq x y z
N VAL A 1 4.13 7.07 4.28
CA VAL A 1 4.07 6.61 5.68
C VAL A 1 5.14 7.32 6.48
N LEU A 2 4.91 7.54 7.76
CA LEU A 2 5.91 7.97 8.72
C LEU A 2 6.44 6.74 9.45
N ASP A 3 7.76 6.64 9.58
CA ASP A 3 8.41 5.60 10.37
C ASP A 3 8.86 6.09 11.76
N ASP A 4 9.34 5.17 12.59
CA ASP A 4 9.89 5.43 13.93
C ASP A 4 11.11 6.36 13.93
N THR A 5 11.88 6.39 12.83
CA THR A 5 12.97 7.35 12.60
C THR A 5 12.49 8.76 12.25
N ARG A 6 11.16 9.00 12.24
CA ARG A 6 10.51 10.24 11.78
C ARG A 6 10.80 10.58 10.32
N THR A 7 11.17 9.59 9.52
CA THR A 7 11.41 9.74 8.08
C THR A 7 10.12 9.51 7.32
N ARG A 8 9.86 10.36 6.32
CA ARG A 8 8.70 10.21 5.43
C ARG A 8 9.07 9.26 4.30
N ARG A 9 8.46 8.08 4.28
CA ARG A 9 8.62 7.09 3.20
C ARG A 9 7.41 7.11 2.28
N ARG A 10 7.61 6.88 0.98
CA ARG A 10 6.54 6.77 -0.02
C ARG A 10 6.49 5.34 -0.57
N PHE A 11 5.31 4.74 -0.56
CA PHE A 11 5.04 3.53 -1.32
C PHE A 11 4.27 3.88 -2.59
N SER A 12 4.77 3.42 -3.73
CA SER A 12 4.19 3.63 -5.04
C SER A 12 3.89 2.29 -5.69
N TYR A 13 2.72 2.20 -6.32
CA TYR A 13 2.20 0.96 -6.89
C TYR A 13 1.76 1.21 -8.32
N ASN A 14 2.42 0.55 -9.27
CA ASN A 14 2.14 0.71 -10.71
C ASN A 14 2.09 -0.65 -11.41
N ASP A 15 1.34 -0.74 -12.50
CA ASP A 15 1.22 -1.92 -13.35
C ASP A 15 2.34 -2.02 -14.41
N ASN A 16 2.83 -0.87 -14.88
CA ASN A 16 3.76 -0.72 -16.01
C ASN A 16 5.25 -0.76 -15.64
N LEU A 17 5.62 -1.16 -14.43
CA LEU A 17 7.03 -1.20 -14.01
C LEU A 17 7.59 -2.63 -14.06
N PRO A 18 8.86 -2.80 -14.50
CA PRO A 18 9.45 -4.11 -14.71
C PRO A 18 9.79 -4.84 -13.40
N ASP A 19 10.07 -4.15 -12.30
CA ASP A 19 10.42 -4.78 -11.02
C ASP A 19 10.21 -3.90 -9.78
N THR A 20 10.32 -4.50 -8.59
CA THR A 20 10.25 -3.78 -7.31
C THR A 20 11.57 -3.03 -7.07
N GLN A 21 11.49 -1.71 -6.86
CA GLN A 21 12.64 -0.85 -6.58
C GLN A 21 12.49 -0.21 -5.21
N ILE A 22 13.54 -0.29 -4.41
CA ILE A 22 13.58 0.31 -3.08
C ILE A 22 14.74 1.29 -3.06
N GLU A 23 14.40 2.57 -2.98
CA GLU A 23 15.31 3.67 -2.69
C GLU A 23 15.13 4.09 -1.23
N GLU A 24 16.05 4.88 -0.67
CA GLU A 24 16.01 5.28 0.74
C GLU A 24 14.61 5.77 1.17
N CYS A 25 14.01 6.75 0.49
CA CYS A 25 12.69 7.28 0.91
C CYS A 25 11.50 6.73 0.10
N MET A 26 11.72 5.85 -0.86
CA MET A 26 10.69 5.44 -1.81
C MET A 26 10.75 3.95 -2.13
N GLY A 27 9.66 3.24 -1.86
CA GLY A 27 9.46 1.87 -2.31
C GLY A 27 8.46 1.86 -3.47
N THR A 28 8.89 1.44 -4.64
CA THR A 28 8.02 1.25 -5.80
C THR A 28 7.83 -0.23 -6.07
N ARG A 29 6.58 -0.69 -6.11
CA ARG A 29 6.23 -2.10 -6.33
C ARG A 29 5.29 -2.24 -7.49
N ARG A 30 5.45 -3.33 -8.23
CA ARG A 30 4.53 -3.67 -9.31
C ARG A 30 3.23 -4.25 -8.76
N LEU A 31 2.08 -3.81 -9.30
CA LEU A 31 0.79 -4.47 -9.08
C LEU A 31 0.48 -5.43 -10.23
N ILE A 32 0.16 -6.66 -9.89
CA ILE A 32 -0.38 -7.64 -10.82
C ILE A 32 -1.87 -7.75 -10.54
N LEU A 33 -2.69 -7.24 -11.46
CA LEU A 33 -4.14 -7.25 -11.36
C LEU A 33 -4.73 -8.35 -12.24
N LYS A 34 -5.80 -8.98 -11.77
CA LYS A 34 -6.59 -9.95 -12.53
C LYS A 34 -7.68 -9.23 -13.32
N GLY A 35 -8.28 -9.90 -14.30
CA GLY A 35 -9.46 -9.37 -15.00
C GLY A 35 -10.62 -9.11 -14.05
N GLY A 36 -11.27 -7.96 -14.18
CA GLY A 36 -12.43 -7.57 -13.37
C GLY A 36 -12.09 -6.76 -12.11
N TRP A 37 -12.89 -6.95 -11.05
CA TRP A 37 -12.69 -6.26 -9.77
C TRP A 37 -11.63 -6.96 -8.92
N ASN A 38 -10.64 -6.19 -8.47
CA ASN A 38 -9.57 -6.69 -7.61
C ASN A 38 -9.69 -6.07 -6.22
N ILE A 39 -9.44 -6.89 -5.19
CA ILE A 39 -9.28 -6.41 -3.81
C ILE A 39 -7.78 -6.39 -3.53
N ILE A 40 -7.24 -5.20 -3.28
CA ILE A 40 -5.84 -5.01 -2.95
C ILE A 40 -5.73 -4.80 -1.44
N LYS A 41 -4.92 -5.63 -0.80
CA LYS A 41 -4.64 -5.57 0.63
C LYS A 41 -3.18 -5.19 0.80
N LEU A 42 -2.94 -4.08 1.50
CA LEU A 42 -1.60 -3.54 1.73
C LEU A 42 -1.33 -3.54 3.22
N ASP A 43 -0.43 -4.41 3.67
CA ASP A 43 0.06 -4.37 5.04
C ASP A 43 1.19 -3.34 5.15
N LEU A 44 0.83 -2.12 5.55
CA LEU A 44 1.78 -1.01 5.64
C LEU A 44 2.87 -1.26 6.70
N ALA A 45 2.56 -2.03 7.75
CA ALA A 45 3.51 -2.32 8.82
C ALA A 45 4.56 -3.32 8.35
N ASP A 46 4.14 -4.42 7.73
CA ASP A 46 5.04 -5.40 7.16
C ASP A 46 5.87 -4.79 6.03
N MET A 47 5.24 -4.04 5.12
CA MET A 47 5.96 -3.37 4.02
C MET A 47 7.04 -2.41 4.49
N THR A 48 6.78 -1.61 5.52
CA THR A 48 7.77 -0.67 6.07
C THR A 48 8.95 -1.42 6.67
N ARG A 49 8.67 -2.53 7.35
CA ARG A 49 9.70 -3.41 7.93
C ARG A 49 10.52 -4.11 6.85
N THR A 50 9.90 -4.68 5.82
CA THR A 50 10.61 -5.38 4.75
C THR A 50 11.43 -4.44 3.88
N ALA A 51 10.91 -3.24 3.58
CA ALA A 51 11.58 -2.31 2.66
C ALA A 51 12.69 -1.51 3.34
N PHE A 52 12.46 -1.04 4.57
CA PHE A 52 13.35 -0.06 5.23
C PHE A 52 13.93 -0.56 6.55
N GLY A 53 13.47 -1.71 7.07
CA GLY A 53 13.88 -2.21 8.39
C GLY A 53 13.32 -1.39 9.56
N THR A 54 12.37 -0.48 9.30
CA THR A 54 11.81 0.44 10.31
C THR A 54 10.36 0.10 10.67
N THR A 55 9.87 0.68 11.76
CA THR A 55 8.50 0.45 12.24
C THR A 55 7.53 1.47 11.66
N TYR A 56 6.40 1.00 11.13
CA TYR A 56 5.30 1.87 10.70
C TYR A 56 4.65 2.57 11.89
N VAL A 57 4.47 3.89 11.79
CA VAL A 57 3.79 4.71 12.80
C VAL A 57 2.43 5.17 12.28
N GLU A 58 2.42 5.90 11.17
CA GLU A 58 1.18 6.47 10.62
C GLU A 58 1.22 6.67 9.09
N THR A 59 0.03 6.82 8.51
CA THR A 59 -0.14 7.16 7.10
C THR A 59 -0.50 8.62 6.93
N LEU A 60 0.41 9.39 6.34
CA LEU A 60 0.24 10.82 6.14
C LEU A 60 -0.70 11.17 4.96
N ARG A 61 -0.61 10.40 3.86
CA ARG A 61 -1.34 10.71 2.62
C ARG A 61 -1.52 9.46 1.77
N VAL A 62 -2.70 9.32 1.18
CA VAL A 62 -3.00 8.35 0.12
C VAL A 62 -3.29 9.11 -1.17
N GLN A 63 -2.69 8.68 -2.26
CA GLN A 63 -2.92 9.24 -3.61
C GLN A 63 -3.34 8.11 -4.54
N ILE A 64 -4.38 8.38 -5.33
CA ILE A 64 -4.91 7.46 -6.33
C ILE A 64 -4.88 8.20 -7.67
N HIS A 65 -4.13 7.67 -8.63
CA HIS A 65 -4.01 8.24 -9.95
C HIS A 65 -5.19 7.83 -10.86
N ALA A 66 -5.33 8.47 -12.02
CA ALA A 66 -6.41 8.24 -12.97
C ALA A 66 -6.32 6.85 -13.64
N ASN A 67 -7.28 6.55 -14.54
CA ASN A 67 -7.40 5.29 -15.32
C ASN A 67 -7.74 4.03 -14.50
N LEU A 68 -8.40 4.19 -13.35
CA LEU A 68 -8.88 3.06 -12.56
C LEU A 68 -10.28 3.34 -11.98
N ARG A 69 -11.03 2.28 -11.71
CA ARG A 69 -12.35 2.36 -11.08
C ARG A 69 -12.26 1.91 -9.63
N VAL A 70 -12.44 2.83 -8.70
CA VAL A 70 -12.46 2.55 -7.26
C VAL A 70 -13.89 2.30 -6.80
N ARG A 71 -14.12 1.22 -6.03
CA ARG A 71 -15.39 1.01 -5.35
C ARG A 71 -15.33 1.43 -3.88
N ARG A 72 -14.29 1.02 -3.16
CA ARG A 72 -14.10 1.28 -1.72
C ARG A 72 -12.61 1.39 -1.40
N VAL A 73 -12.25 2.31 -0.52
CA VAL A 73 -10.91 2.44 0.08
C VAL A 73 -11.11 2.67 1.56
N TYR A 74 -10.45 1.88 2.40
CA TYR A 74 -10.54 1.99 3.84
C TYR A 74 -9.25 1.48 4.48
N PHE A 75 -9.00 1.93 5.71
CA PHE A 75 -7.99 1.35 6.57
C PHE A 75 -8.63 0.29 7.46
N CYS A 76 -7.86 -0.75 7.77
CA CYS A 76 -8.25 -1.78 8.72
C CYS A 76 -7.05 -2.11 9.60
N ASP A 77 -7.33 -2.44 10.85
CA ASP A 77 -6.37 -2.89 11.85
C ASP A 77 -6.00 -4.38 11.65
N ARG A 78 -6.96 -5.16 11.15
CA ARG A 78 -6.78 -6.58 10.81
C ARG A 78 -7.45 -6.92 9.50
N LEU A 79 -7.10 -8.08 8.94
CA LEU A 79 -7.75 -8.62 7.75
C LEU A 79 -9.14 -9.15 8.10
N TYR A 80 -10.17 -8.35 7.80
CA TYR A 80 -11.55 -8.76 7.91
C TYR A 80 -11.96 -9.70 6.78
N ALA A 81 -12.80 -10.67 7.11
CA ALA A 81 -13.47 -11.48 6.11
C ALA A 81 -14.65 -10.70 5.48
N ASP A 82 -15.06 -11.09 4.28
CA ASP A 82 -16.10 -10.37 3.52
C ASP A 82 -17.43 -10.22 4.29
N HIS A 83 -17.74 -11.16 5.18
CA HIS A 83 -18.96 -11.15 6.00
C HIS A 83 -18.89 -10.18 7.19
N GLU A 84 -17.69 -9.75 7.60
CA GLU A 84 -17.49 -8.79 8.70
C GLU A 84 -17.49 -7.34 8.17
N LEU A 85 -17.41 -7.15 6.85
CA LEU A 85 -17.42 -5.83 6.25
C LEU A 85 -18.84 -5.24 6.28
N PRO A 86 -19.00 -3.97 6.67
CA PRO A 86 -20.30 -3.32 6.65
C PRO A 86 -20.85 -3.24 5.21
N ASN A 87 -22.16 -3.44 5.08
CA ASN A 87 -22.89 -3.44 3.80
C ASN A 87 -22.83 -2.09 3.09
#